data_AF-A0A814MPD8-F1
#
_entry.id   AF-A0A814MPD8-F1
#
_cell.length_a   1.000
_cell.length_b   1.000
_cell.length_c   1.000
_cell.angle_alpha   90.00
_cell.angle_beta   90.00
_cell.angle_gamma   90.00
#
_symmetry.space_group_name_H-M   'P 1'
#
loop_
_entity.id
_entity.type
_entity.pdbx_description
1 polymer ?
#
loop_
_entity_poly.entity_id
_entity_poly.type
_entity_poly.pdbx_seq_one_letter_code
_entity_poly.pdbx_strand_id
1 'polypeptide(L)'
;MIAYETSIRLSESIQELMDFYHKDEAALRRVLDLIQQHVVEHFGYHDVNALRTALHRFPDDPAVKSAYYVKHNKVTQGLINQGQCARDVDLYTTEGQPTNLFSQITAYQPLIILAGSAS
;
A
#
# COMPACT_ATOMS: atom_id res chain seq x y z
N MET A 1 -8.51 6.86 -9.61
CA MET A 1 -8.68 5.94 -8.47
C MET A 1 -7.88 6.36 -7.24
N ILE A 2 -6.55 6.44 -7.28
CA ILE A 2 -5.71 6.78 -6.10
C ILE A 2 -6.15 8.08 -5.43
N ALA A 3 -6.19 9.19 -6.17
CA ALA A 3 -6.58 10.49 -5.62
C ALA A 3 -8.02 10.51 -5.05
N TYR A 4 -8.89 9.63 -5.53
CA TYR A 4 -10.26 9.49 -5.01
C TYR A 4 -10.30 8.64 -3.74
N GLU A 5 -9.56 7.53 -3.69
CA GLU A 5 -9.36 6.76 -2.45
C GLU A 5 -8.78 7.65 -1.35
N THR A 6 -7.81 8.49 -1.69
CA THR A 6 -7.25 9.51 -0.80
C THR A 6 -8.32 10.41 -0.22
N SER A 7 -9.15 11.03 -1.06
CA SER A 7 -10.17 11.97 -0.57
C SER A 7 -11.17 11.29 0.37
N ILE A 8 -11.46 10.01 0.16
CA ILE A 8 -12.31 9.23 1.07
C ILE A 8 -11.58 8.96 2.37
N ARG A 9 -10.33 8.49 2.32
CA ARG A 9 -9.54 8.18 3.51
C ARG A 9 -9.33 9.39 4.40
N LEU A 10 -9.09 10.55 3.80
CA LEU A 10 -8.85 11.82 4.51
C LEU A 10 -10.15 12.52 4.95
N SER A 11 -11.32 11.96 4.65
CA SER A 11 -12.56 12.52 5.17
C SER A 11 -12.62 12.35 6.68
N GLU A 12 -13.18 13.35 7.36
CA GLU A 12 -13.27 13.38 8.83
C GLU A 12 -13.93 12.10 9.37
N SER A 13 -15.05 11.69 8.79
CA SER A 13 -15.79 10.50 9.21
C SER A 13 -15.01 9.18 9.05
N ILE A 14 -14.15 9.07 8.02
CA ILE A 14 -13.33 7.88 7.81
C ILE A 14 -12.10 7.91 8.73
N GLN A 15 -11.52 9.09 8.99
CA GLN A 15 -10.45 9.23 9.98
C GLN A 15 -10.94 8.83 11.37
N GLU A 16 -12.09 9.34 11.81
CA GLU A 16 -12.72 8.95 13.09
C GLU A 16 -12.97 7.44 13.17
N LEU A 17 -13.43 6.82 12.08
CA LEU A 17 -13.67 5.38 12.01
C LEU A 17 -12.37 4.57 12.10
N MET A 18 -11.31 5.02 11.41
CA MET A 18 -10.00 4.37 11.47
C MET A 18 -9.36 4.52 12.85
N ASP A 19 -9.50 5.69 13.47
CA ASP A 19 -9.05 5.95 14.85
C ASP A 19 -9.86 5.15 15.86
N PHE A 20 -11.15 4.91 15.64
CA PHE A 20 -11.94 4.05 16.50
C PHE A 20 -11.45 2.58 16.45
N TYR A 21 -11.13 2.08 15.26
CA TYR A 21 -10.71 0.69 15.05
C TYR A 21 -9.19 0.46 15.08
N HIS A 22 -8.36 1.46 15.41
CA HIS A 22 -6.90 1.34 15.31
C HIS A 22 -6.28 0.18 16.13
N LYS A 23 -6.97 -0.29 17.19
CA LYS A 23 -6.54 -1.43 18.02
C LYS A 23 -7.12 -2.78 17.59
N ASP A 24 -8.09 -2.79 16.68
CA ASP A 24 -8.69 -4.00 16.12
C ASP A 24 -8.29 -4.12 14.65
N GLU A 25 -7.23 -4.88 14.40
CA GLU A 25 -6.68 -5.09 13.07
C GLU A 25 -7.72 -5.65 12.08
N ALA A 26 -8.61 -6.54 12.55
CA ALA A 26 -9.62 -7.16 11.69
C ALA A 26 -10.73 -6.17 11.31
N ALA A 27 -11.13 -5.30 12.24
CA ALA A 27 -12.08 -4.23 11.94
C ALA A 27 -11.47 -3.17 11.02
N LEU A 28 -10.24 -2.72 11.30
CA LEU A 28 -9.53 -1.77 10.47
C LEU A 28 -9.37 -2.30 9.04
N ARG A 29 -8.99 -3.58 8.90
CA ARG A 29 -8.89 -4.23 7.59
C ARG A 29 -10.21 -4.23 6.82
N ARG A 30 -11.33 -4.49 7.49
CA ARG A 30 -12.67 -4.42 6.86
C ARG A 30 -13.01 -3.02 6.36
N VAL A 31 -12.71 -1.98 7.14
CA VAL A 31 -12.90 -0.58 6.69
C VAL A 31 -12.08 -0.30 5.43
N LEU A 32 -10.82 -0.73 5.42
CA LEU A 32 -9.93 -0.54 4.28
C LEU A 32 -10.42 -1.29 3.03
N ASP A 33 -10.92 -2.52 3.18
CA ASP A 33 -11.46 -3.31 2.07
C ASP A 33 -12.74 -2.69 1.50
N LEU A 34 -13.62 -2.15 2.36
CA LEU A 34 -14.82 -1.42 1.92
C LEU A 34 -14.49 -0.16 1.13
N ILE A 35 -13.50 0.63 1.59
CA ILE A 35 -13.01 1.80 0.86
C ILE A 35 -12.49 1.38 -0.52
N GLN A 36 -11.71 0.31 -0.59
CA GLN A 36 -11.18 -0.18 -1.87
C GLN A 36 -12.28 -0.63 -2.81
N GLN A 37 -13.29 -1.36 -2.30
CA GLN A 37 -14.44 -1.79 -3.08
C GLN A 37 -15.24 -0.59 -3.63
N HIS A 38 -15.50 0.41 -2.79
CA HIS A 38 -16.20 1.62 -3.21
C HIS A 38 -15.46 2.38 -4.32
N VAL A 39 -14.13 2.46 -4.23
CA VAL A 39 -13.32 3.14 -5.25
C VAL A 39 -13.32 2.37 -6.56
N VAL A 40 -13.23 1.04 -6.57
CA VAL A 40 -13.29 0.28 -7.83
C VAL A 40 -14.67 0.43 -8.49
N GLU A 41 -15.74 0.37 -7.71
CA GLU A 41 -17.12 0.59 -8.18
C GLU A 41 -17.31 1.99 -8.78
N HIS A 42 -16.77 3.02 -8.12
CA HIS A 42 -16.85 4.40 -8.60
C HIS A 42 -16.22 4.59 -10.00
N PHE A 43 -15.18 3.80 -10.33
CA PHE A 43 -14.51 3.86 -11.63
C PHE A 43 -14.99 2.78 -12.62
N GLY A 44 -16.13 2.14 -12.35
CA GLY A 44 -16.78 1.20 -13.28
C GLY A 44 -16.30 -0.25 -13.19
N TYR A 45 -15.58 -0.62 -12.13
CA TYR A 45 -15.14 -1.98 -11.88
C TYR A 45 -16.00 -2.64 -10.81
N HIS A 46 -16.32 -3.92 -10.97
CA HIS A 46 -17.25 -4.61 -10.06
C HIS A 46 -16.57 -5.27 -8.87
N ASP A 47 -15.29 -5.60 -8.96
CA ASP A 47 -14.62 -6.40 -7.94
C ASP A 47 -13.11 -6.12 -7.89
N VAL A 48 -12.64 -5.72 -6.70
CA VAL A 48 -11.20 -5.52 -6.44
C VAL A 48 -10.42 -6.84 -6.59
N ASN A 49 -11.03 -7.99 -6.32
CA ASN A 49 -10.40 -9.29 -6.46
C ASN A 49 -10.28 -9.72 -7.93
N ALA A 50 -11.22 -9.32 -8.79
CA ALA A 50 -11.07 -9.49 -10.23
C ALA A 50 -9.86 -8.71 -10.75
N LEU A 51 -9.65 -7.48 -10.29
CA LEU A 51 -8.45 -6.68 -10.62
C LEU A 51 -7.16 -7.32 -10.08
N ARG A 52 -7.15 -7.82 -8.83
CA ARG A 52 -6.02 -8.56 -8.26
C ARG A 52 -5.70 -9.83 -9.04
N THR A 53 -6.74 -10.56 -9.47
CA THR A 53 -6.60 -11.79 -10.26
C THR A 53 -6.08 -11.48 -11.67
N ALA A 54 -6.59 -10.43 -12.31
CA ALA A 54 -6.13 -9.98 -13.62
C ALA A 54 -4.64 -9.60 -13.57
N LEU A 55 -4.20 -8.85 -12.55
CA LEU A 55 -2.78 -8.53 -12.37
C LEU A 55 -1.92 -9.77 -12.18
N HIS A 56 -2.40 -10.75 -11.40
CA HIS A 56 -1.64 -11.97 -11.17
C HIS A 56 -1.48 -12.79 -12.46
N ARG A 57 -2.51 -12.82 -13.31
CA ARG A 57 -2.50 -13.57 -14.57
C ARG A 57 -1.77 -12.86 -15.70
N PHE A 58 -1.84 -11.53 -15.73
CA PHE A 58 -1.29 -10.68 -16.79
C PHE A 58 -0.43 -9.58 -16.18
N PRO A 59 0.68 -9.93 -15.51
CA PRO A 59 1.49 -8.99 -14.76
C PRO A 59 2.17 -7.95 -15.64
N ASP A 60 2.30 -8.20 -16.94
CA ASP A 60 2.97 -7.32 -17.91
C ASP A 60 2.02 -6.54 -18.83
N ASP A 61 0.72 -6.80 -18.74
CA ASP A 61 -0.27 -6.10 -19.56
C ASP A 61 -0.40 -4.63 -19.10
N PRO A 62 -0.14 -3.64 -19.98
CA PRO A 62 -0.22 -2.23 -19.63
C PRO A 62 -1.62 -1.77 -19.17
N ALA A 63 -2.69 -2.36 -19.72
CA ALA A 63 -4.06 -2.03 -19.36
C ALA A 63 -4.42 -2.57 -17.97
N VAL A 64 -3.89 -3.74 -17.61
CA VAL A 64 -4.05 -4.32 -16.27
C VAL A 64 -3.20 -3.57 -15.24
N LYS A 65 -1.95 -3.23 -15.58
CA LYS A 65 -1.07 -2.40 -14.73
C LYS A 65 -1.70 -1.03 -14.46
N SER A 66 -2.28 -0.39 -15.48
CA SER A 66 -2.88 0.94 -15.33
C SER A 66 -4.17 0.93 -14.51
N ALA A 67 -4.94 -0.17 -14.54
CA ALA A 67 -6.12 -0.37 -13.71
C ALA A 67 -5.79 -0.72 -12.25
N TYR A 68 -4.60 -1.28 -11.98
CA TYR A 68 -4.23 -1.74 -10.65
C TYR A 68 -3.56 -0.65 -9.80
N TYR A 69 -4.36 0.08 -9.02
CA TYR A 69 -3.86 1.15 -8.14
C TYR A 69 -3.63 0.71 -6.67
N VAL A 70 -3.89 -0.56 -6.34
CA VAL A 70 -3.85 -1.10 -4.97
C VAL A 70 -2.43 -1.18 -4.38
N LYS A 71 -1.39 -0.94 -5.20
CA LYS A 71 0.03 -1.02 -4.80
C LYS A 71 0.61 0.23 -4.16
N HIS A 72 -0.14 1.34 -4.07
CA HIS A 72 0.41 2.61 -3.60
C HIS A 72 0.22 2.84 -2.10
N ASN A 73 1.30 3.32 -1.47
CA ASN A 73 1.49 3.54 -0.04
C ASN A 73 0.21 3.98 0.71
N LYS A 74 -0.23 3.12 1.64
CA LYS A 74 -1.30 3.38 2.60
C LYS A 74 -0.71 4.12 3.81
N VAL A 75 -0.41 5.40 3.68
CA VAL A 75 0.10 6.20 4.80
C VAL A 75 -1.08 6.79 5.57
N THR A 76 -1.19 6.43 6.85
CA THR A 76 -2.13 7.00 7.82
C THR A 76 -1.39 7.89 8.84
N GLN A 77 -0.53 8.79 8.34
CA GLN A 77 0.41 9.69 9.06
C GLN A 77 1.85 9.15 9.18
N GLY A 78 2.72 9.60 8.26
CA GLY A 78 4.16 9.36 8.28
C GLY A 78 4.90 10.42 7.44
N LEU A 79 6.23 10.47 7.54
CA LEU A 79 7.10 11.45 6.82
C LEU A 79 7.03 11.35 5.29
N ILE A 80 6.38 10.32 4.75
CA ILE A 80 6.21 10.08 3.32
C ILE A 80 4.77 10.48 2.97
N ASN A 81 4.61 11.48 2.11
CA ASN A 81 3.29 11.89 1.64
C ASN A 81 2.72 10.84 0.69
N GLN A 82 1.40 10.79 0.59
CA GLN A 82 0.72 9.88 -0.33
C GLN A 82 1.11 10.15 -1.79
N GLY A 83 1.35 9.09 -2.56
CA GLY A 83 1.84 9.18 -3.94
C GLY A 83 3.35 9.38 -4.05
N GLN A 84 4.04 9.69 -2.95
CA GLN A 84 5.49 9.64 -2.90
C GLN A 84 5.96 8.19 -2.77
N CYS A 85 6.96 7.84 -3.58
CA CYS A 85 7.71 6.61 -3.35
C CYS A 85 8.48 6.77 -2.03
N ALA A 86 8.62 5.68 -1.28
CA ALA A 86 9.60 5.66 -0.19
C ALA A 86 10.96 6.08 -0.77
N ARG A 87 11.76 6.83 -0.02
CA ARG A 87 13.14 7.08 -0.46
C ARG A 87 13.87 5.75 -0.46
N ASP A 88 14.68 5.53 -1.48
CA ASP A 88 15.63 4.43 -1.42
C ASP A 88 16.63 4.76 -0.31
N VAL A 89 16.94 3.77 0.53
CA VAL A 89 17.79 3.94 1.70
C VAL A 89 18.94 2.96 1.57
N ASP A 90 20.16 3.42 1.80
CA ASP A 90 21.32 2.56 1.87
C ASP A 90 21.20 1.66 3.11
N LEU A 91 21.31 0.36 2.88
CA LEU A 91 21.20 -0.68 3.88
C LEU A 91 22.45 -1.56 3.83
N TYR A 92 22.66 -2.33 4.89
CA TYR A 92 23.66 -3.39 4.90
C TYR A 92 22.98 -4.70 5.25
N THR A 93 23.37 -5.78 4.57
CA THR A 93 22.96 -7.13 4.95
C THR A 93 23.56 -7.49 6.32
N THR A 94 23.08 -8.57 6.93
CA THR A 94 23.68 -9.12 8.16
C THR A 94 25.13 -9.56 7.98
N GLU A 95 25.57 -9.74 6.73
CA GLU A 95 26.95 -10.07 6.34
C GLU A 95 27.79 -8.82 6.04
N GLY A 96 27.24 -7.61 6.26
CA GLY A 96 27.93 -6.34 6.02
C GLY A 96 28.04 -5.93 4.55
N GLN A 97 27.32 -6.60 3.64
CA GLN A 97 27.31 -6.23 2.23
C GLN A 97 26.37 -5.03 1.99
N PRO A 98 26.79 -4.01 1.22
CA PRO A 98 25.93 -2.89 0.90
C PRO A 98 24.76 -3.33 0.01
N THR A 99 23.56 -2.84 0.33
CA THR A 99 22.31 -3.06 -0.41
C THR A 99 21.43 -1.82 -0.30
N ASN A 100 20.27 -1.78 -0.94
CA ASN A 100 19.29 -0.72 -0.73
C ASN A 100 17.88 -1.28 -0.46
N LEU A 101 16.96 -0.40 -0.08
CA LEU A 101 15.59 -0.77 0.24
C LEU A 101 14.90 -1.39 -0.98
N PHE A 102 15.03 -0.76 -2.15
CA PHE A 102 14.34 -1.18 -3.36
C PHE A 102 14.84 -2.51 -3.94
N SER A 103 16.10 -2.87 -3.73
CA SER A 103 16.66 -4.16 -4.14
C SER A 103 16.18 -5.32 -3.27
N GLN A 104 15.74 -5.02 -2.05
CA GLN A 104 15.24 -6.03 -1.09
C GLN A 104 13.71 -6.14 -1.07
N ILE A 105 12.99 -5.14 -1.59
CA ILE A 105 11.54 -5.23 -1.78
C ILE A 105 11.24 -6.17 -2.96
N THR A 106 11.12 -7.45 -2.66
CA THR A 106 10.46 -8.40 -3.55
C THR A 106 8.96 -8.40 -3.26
N ALA A 107 8.13 -8.56 -4.29
CA ALA A 107 6.67 -8.35 -4.20
C ALA A 107 5.92 -9.30 -3.24
N TYR A 108 6.60 -10.26 -2.61
CA TYR A 108 5.98 -11.37 -1.89
C TYR A 108 6.60 -11.72 -0.54
N GLN A 109 7.63 -11.00 -0.08
CA GLN A 109 8.29 -11.33 1.20
C GLN A 109 8.22 -10.17 2.19
N PRO A 110 7.82 -10.43 3.46
CA PRO A 110 7.93 -9.43 4.51
C PRO A 110 9.40 -9.13 4.76
N LEU A 111 9.77 -7.85 4.67
CA LEU A 111 11.11 -7.36 4.96
C LEU A 111 11.16 -6.84 6.40
N ILE A 112 12.09 -7.35 7.20
CA ILE A 112 12.37 -6.85 8.55
C ILE A 112 13.61 -5.97 8.47
N ILE A 113 13.47 -4.68 8.81
CA ILE A 113 14.58 -3.74 8.88
C ILE A 113 14.91 -3.51 10.36
N LEU A 114 16.12 -3.90 10.78
CA LEU A 114 16.62 -3.65 12.11
C LEU A 114 17.40 -2.33 12.11
N ALA A 115 16.90 -1.31 12.78
CA ALA A 115 17.64 -0.06 12.98
C ALA A 115 18.72 -0.27 14.04
N GLY A 116 19.99 -0.12 13.66
CA GLY A 116 21.12 -0.13 14.58
C GLY A 116 22.13 0.94 14.19
N SER A 117 22.69 1.63 15.18
CA SER A 117 23.85 2.51 14.96
C SER A 117 25.11 1.71 15.29
N ALA A 118 25.98 1.52 14.30
CA ALA A 118 27.34 1.11 14.57
C ALA A 118 28.10 2.36 15.06
N SER A 119 28.42 2.38 16.36
CA SER A 119 29.32 3.35 16.99
C SER A 119 30.76 2.91 16.86
#